data_AF-A0A2W4VNX7-F1
#
_entry.id   AF-A0A2W4VNX7-F1
#
_cell.length_a   1.000
_cell.length_b   1.000
_cell.length_c   1.000
_cell.angle_alpha   90.00
_cell.angle_beta   90.00
_cell.angle_gamma   90.00
#
_symmetry.space_group_name_H-M   'P 1'
#
loop_
_entity.id
_entity.type
_entity.pdbx_description
1 polymer ?
#
loop_
_entity_poly.entity_id
_entity_poly.type
_entity_poly.pdbx_seq_one_letter_code
_entity_poly.pdbx_strand_id
1 'polypeptide(L)'
;MSQSPAQPPDSRALPWALNPALLKSARQIYRTYYEVHPEDVQRPIGIAISTKTHRGKLIFGDRPVLLPNESFVPISQIEPGLH
;
A
#
# COMPACT_ATOMS: atom_id res chain seq x y z
N MET A 1 -7.98 -16.06 44.12
CA MET A 1 -6.78 -15.71 43.34
C MET A 1 -7.25 -14.99 42.09
N SER A 2 -6.85 -13.72 41.96
CA SER A 2 -7.24 -12.78 40.93
C SER A 2 -6.78 -13.22 39.53
N GLN A 3 -7.65 -13.12 38.53
CA GLN A 3 -7.21 -13.02 37.13
C GLN A 3 -7.76 -11.70 36.56
N SER A 4 -6.81 -10.85 36.19
CA SER A 4 -6.97 -9.49 35.69
C SER A 4 -7.77 -9.42 34.38
N PRO A 5 -8.45 -8.29 34.08
CA PRO A 5 -9.04 -8.05 32.77
C PRO A 5 -7.92 -7.72 31.78
N ALA A 6 -7.57 -8.64 30.89
CA ALA A 6 -6.61 -8.39 29.83
C ALA A 6 -7.25 -7.50 28.74
N GLN A 7 -6.93 -6.21 28.86
CA GLN A 7 -6.97 -5.09 27.91
C GLN A 7 -7.66 -5.30 26.54
N PRO A 8 -8.52 -4.37 26.08
CA PRO A 8 -9.02 -4.39 24.71
C PRO A 8 -7.84 -4.39 23.73
N PRO A 9 -7.93 -5.09 22.58
CA PRO A 9 -6.88 -5.03 21.57
C PRO A 9 -6.71 -3.56 21.20
N ASP A 10 -5.52 -3.05 21.50
CA ASP A 10 -5.08 -1.71 21.19
C ASP A 10 -5.35 -1.45 19.70
N SER A 11 -6.39 -0.69 19.38
CA SER A 11 -6.79 -0.30 18.01
C SER A 11 -5.72 0.55 17.30
N ARG A 12 -4.50 0.59 17.84
CA ARG A 12 -3.35 1.38 17.43
C ARG A 12 -2.22 0.51 16.89
N ALA A 13 -2.34 -0.82 16.92
CA ALA A 13 -1.30 -1.75 16.47
C ALA A 13 -1.66 -2.55 15.20
N LEU A 14 -2.42 -1.97 14.28
CA LEU A 14 -2.66 -2.57 12.97
C LEU A 14 -2.04 -1.72 11.85
N PRO A 15 -0.73 -1.89 11.55
CA PRO A 15 -0.16 -1.42 10.28
C PRO A 15 -0.78 -2.14 9.06
N TRP A 16 -1.65 -3.14 9.26
CA TRP A 16 -2.21 -3.98 8.19
C TRP A 16 -3.48 -3.44 7.54
N ALA A 17 -4.21 -2.51 8.17
CA ALA A 17 -5.34 -1.84 7.54
C ALA A 17 -4.84 -0.60 6.80
N LEU A 18 -4.13 -0.78 5.70
CA LEU A 18 -3.88 0.31 4.75
C LEU A 18 -5.21 1.00 4.49
N ASN A 19 -5.27 2.31 4.73
CA ASN A 19 -6.48 3.09 4.58
C ASN A 19 -7.11 2.78 3.20
N PRO A 20 -8.40 2.38 3.12
CA PRO A 20 -9.01 1.97 1.86
C PRO A 20 -8.93 3.05 0.77
N ALA A 21 -8.87 4.33 1.16
CA ALA A 21 -8.62 5.43 0.24
C ALA A 21 -7.24 5.33 -0.45
N LEU A 22 -6.19 4.99 0.30
CA LEU A 22 -4.84 4.81 -0.24
C LEU A 22 -4.78 3.59 -1.15
N LEU A 23 -5.39 2.48 -0.75
CA LEU A 23 -5.46 1.29 -1.59
C LEU A 23 -6.16 1.56 -2.92
N LYS A 24 -7.25 2.33 -2.90
CA LYS A 24 -7.97 2.76 -4.09
C LYS A 24 -7.09 3.63 -5.00
N SER A 25 -6.39 4.61 -4.43
CA SER A 25 -5.43 5.43 -5.17
C SER A 25 -4.29 4.59 -5.76
N ALA A 26 -3.79 3.60 -5.03
CA ALA A 26 -2.75 2.68 -5.49
C ALA A 26 -3.18 1.92 -6.74
N ARG A 27 -4.39 1.36 -6.69
CA ARG A 27 -5.01 0.65 -7.82
C ARG A 27 -5.19 1.56 -9.02
N GLN A 28 -5.64 2.80 -8.80
CA GLN A 28 -5.81 3.75 -9.88
C GLN A 28 -4.48 4.09 -10.55
N ILE A 29 -3.43 4.38 -9.77
CA ILE A 29 -2.09 4.66 -10.29
C ILE A 29 -1.54 3.46 -11.07
N TYR A 30 -1.68 2.25 -10.51
CA TYR A 30 -1.22 1.03 -11.15
C TYR A 30 -1.94 0.75 -12.47
N ARG A 31 -3.28 0.87 -12.48
CA ARG A 31 -4.07 0.70 -13.70
C ARG A 31 -3.70 1.70 -14.77
N THR A 32 -3.62 2.98 -14.43
CA THR A 32 -3.24 4.03 -15.38
C THR A 32 -1.85 3.76 -15.95
N TYR A 33 -0.90 3.29 -15.13
CA TYR A 33 0.43 2.91 -15.61
C TYR A 33 0.38 1.77 -16.64
N TYR A 34 -0.43 0.74 -16.38
CA TYR A 34 -0.59 -0.38 -17.31
C TYR A 34 -1.32 0.04 -18.60
N GLU A 35 -2.33 0.90 -18.49
CA GLU A 35 -3.11 1.40 -19.63
C GLU A 35 -2.29 2.26 -20.59
N VAL A 36 -1.30 3.01 -20.08
CA VAL A 36 -0.45 3.89 -20.91
C VAL A 36 0.82 3.21 -21.42
N HIS A 37 1.16 2.01 -20.93
CA HIS A 37 2.35 1.25 -21.33
C HIS A 37 2.00 -0.19 -21.71
N PRO A 38 1.30 -0.45 -22.82
CA PRO A 38 0.85 -1.81 -23.19
C PRO A 38 1.98 -2.78 -23.58
N GLU A 39 3.18 -2.27 -23.88
CA GLU A 39 4.23 -3.01 -24.59
C GLU A 39 5.52 -3.27 -23.77
N ASP A 40 5.74 -2.55 -22.66
CA ASP A 40 6.89 -2.78 -21.76
C ASP A 40 6.52 -2.40 -20.31
N VAL A 41 5.68 -3.24 -19.68
CA VAL A 41 5.29 -3.04 -18.27
C VAL A 41 6.33 -3.68 -17.38
N GLN A 42 7.33 -2.90 -16.97
CA GLN A 42 8.17 -3.32 -15.85
C GLN A 42 7.27 -3.43 -14.61
N ARG A 43 7.21 -4.60 -13.97
CA ARG A 43 6.29 -4.79 -12.84
C ARG A 43 6.84 -4.03 -11.61
N PRO A 44 6.13 -3.02 -11.10
CA PRO A 44 6.53 -2.36 -9.87
C PRO A 44 6.43 -3.35 -8.71
N ILE A 45 7.35 -3.24 -7.74
CA ILE A 45 7.26 -4.00 -6.48
C ILE A 45 6.12 -3.48 -5.60
N GLY A 46 5.72 -2.22 -5.79
CA GLY A 46 4.60 -1.58 -5.11
C GLY A 46 4.49 -0.11 -5.44
N ILE A 47 3.60 0.59 -4.75
CA ILE A 47 3.32 2.01 -4.95
C ILE A 47 3.43 2.71 -3.59
N ALA A 48 4.30 3.71 -3.50
CA ALA A 48 4.36 4.59 -2.34
C ALA A 48 3.30 5.68 -2.51
N ILE A 49 2.40 5.87 -1.54
CA ILE A 49 1.29 6.83 -1.61
C ILE A 49 1.33 7.76 -0.42
N SER A 50 1.28 9.06 -0.70
CA SER A 50 1.16 10.06 0.34
C SER A 50 -0.22 10.04 0.99
N THR A 51 -0.24 9.90 2.31
CA THR A 51 -1.46 9.99 3.13
C THR A 51 -2.12 11.36 3.08
N LYS A 52 -1.36 12.40 2.68
CA LYS A 52 -1.83 13.79 2.60
C LYS A 52 -2.46 14.13 1.26
N THR A 53 -1.85 13.70 0.16
CA THR A 53 -2.27 14.10 -1.20
C THR A 53 -2.92 12.98 -1.98
N HIS A 54 -2.92 11.75 -1.45
CA HIS A 54 -3.32 10.52 -2.15
C HIS A 54 -2.57 10.29 -3.48
N ARG A 55 -1.51 11.05 -3.73
CA ARG A 55 -0.61 10.84 -4.85
C ARG A 55 0.44 9.85 -4.48
N GLY A 56 0.79 9.01 -5.43
CA GLY A 56 1.82 8.02 -5.24
C GLY A 56 2.71 7.85 -6.44
N LYS A 57 3.78 7.10 -6.22
CA LYS A 57 4.79 6.76 -7.21
C LYS A 57 4.97 5.26 -7.23
N LEU A 58 5.15 4.74 -8.43
CA LEU A 58 5.50 3.35 -8.65
C LEU A 58 6.94 3.15 -8.17
N ILE A 59 7.13 2.14 -7.33
CA ILE A 59 8.42 1.72 -6.84
C ILE A 59 8.80 0.47 -7.63
N PHE A 60 9.92 0.54 -8.34
CA PHE A 60 10.49 -0.58 -9.07
C PHE A 60 11.77 -1.12 -8.41
N GLY A 61 12.40 -0.33 -7.54
CA GLY A 61 13.65 -0.71 -6.87
C GLY A 61 13.42 -1.46 -5.57
N ASP A 62 14.29 -2.43 -5.28
CA ASP A 62 14.26 -3.30 -4.09
C ASP A 62 14.26 -2.54 -2.75
N ARG A 63 14.80 -1.31 -2.74
CA ARG A 63 14.78 -0.41 -1.58
C ARG A 63 13.90 0.81 -1.83
N PRO A 64 12.57 0.75 -1.54
CA PRO A 64 11.73 1.93 -1.55
C PRO A 64 12.19 2.94 -0.51
N VAL A 65 12.47 4.17 -0.94
CA VAL A 65 12.58 5.31 -0.04
C VAL A 65 11.18 5.85 0.18
N LEU A 66 10.65 5.65 1.38
CA LEU A 66 9.34 6.14 1.79
C LEU A 66 9.51 7.39 2.64
N LEU A 67 8.77 8.44 2.32
CA LEU A 67 8.69 9.60 3.18
C LEU A 67 7.83 9.30 4.42
N PRO A 68 7.98 10.07 5.52
CA PRO A 68 7.21 9.86 6.75
C PRO A 68 5.69 10.01 6.57
N ASN A 69 5.25 10.66 5.49
CA ASN A 69 3.83 10.80 5.15
C ASN A 69 3.41 9.93 3.97
N GLU A 70 4.23 8.94 3.60
CA GLU A 70 3.91 7.97 2.56
C GLU A 70 3.68 6.59 3.18
N SER A 71 2.71 5.86 2.62
CA SER A 71 2.47 4.47 2.90
C SER A 71 2.80 3.66 1.67
N PHE A 72 3.59 2.61 1.86
CA PHE A 72 3.89 1.66 0.79
C PHE A 72 2.75 0.66 0.65
N VAL A 73 2.25 0.55 -0.58
CA VAL A 73 1.23 -0.42 -0.97
C VAL A 73 1.89 -1.45 -1.90
N PRO A 74 2.19 -2.67 -1.42
CA PRO A 74 2.80 -3.70 -2.25
C PRO A 74 1.83 -4.15 -3.35
N ILE A 75 2.37 -4.55 -4.51
CA ILE A 75 1.54 -4.91 -5.66
C ILE A 75 0.61 -6.10 -5.37
N SER A 76 1.02 -7.02 -4.49
CA SER A 76 0.20 -8.15 -4.04
C SER A 76 -1.14 -7.73 -3.40
N GLN A 77 -1.24 -6.53 -2.84
CA GLN A 77 -2.50 -6.01 -2.29
C GLN A 77 -3.36 -5.26 -3.33
N ILE A 78 -2.72 -4.80 -4.40
CA ILE A 78 -3.35 -4.07 -5.49
C ILE A 78 -4.01 -5.06 -6.43
N GLU A 79 -3.30 -6.14 -6.77
CA GLU A 79 -3.76 -7.28 -7.56
C GLU A 79 -3.72 -8.59 -6.74
N PRO A 80 -4.70 -8.84 -5.85
CA PRO A 80 -4.73 -10.04 -5.01
C PRO A 80 -5.08 -11.33 -5.79
N GLY A 81 -4.86 -11.40 -7.10
CA GLY A 81 -5.32 -12.49 -7.96
C GLY A 81 -4.44 -12.84 -9.16
N LEU A 82 -3.22 -12.30 -9.26
CA LEU A 82 -2.26 -12.79 -10.28
C LEU A 82 -1.36 -13.86 -9.64
N HIS A 83 -1.81 -15.11 -9.71
CA HIS A 83 -1.08 -16.32 -9.32
C HIS A 83 -1.07 -17.28 -10.51
#